data_AF-A0AAD4EGB3-F1
#
_entry.id   AF-A0AAD4EGB3-F1
#
_cell.length_a   1.000
_cell.length_b   1.000
_cell.length_c   1.000
_cell.angle_alpha   90.00
_cell.angle_beta   90.00
_cell.angle_gamma   90.00
#
_symmetry.space_group_name_H-M   'P 1'
#
loop_
_entity.id
_entity.type
_entity.pdbx_description
1 polymer ?
#
loop_
_entity_poly.entity_id
_entity_poly.type
_entity_poly.pdbx_seq_one_letter_code
_entity_poly.pdbx_strand_id
1 'polypeptide(L)'
;MIAEGFEKSTQAGTVVRAWNILLLGVLSDSADTHIRVLLPQLNAFTPAYYKCLGTYVLEGTTPSESAVADVEHAFIALKLWLLLAQMPLANPTRESPSVKVIWNELWPPFEALVNLFKADSVPEDLLPLATTIWASVANLFLFVLQSRSPVGLDTVPYVVMLNRLRDSGRRNSALSKLSRALDGELLPELLPSAVIAQAKQDVENAEKLRVFESVQRPVERKRDTRIPT
;
A
#
# COMPACT_ATOMS: atom_id res chain seq x y z
N MET A 1 -7.72 15.93 23.57
CA MET A 1 -8.34 14.84 22.78
C MET A 1 -7.68 14.59 21.42
N ILE A 2 -7.07 15.59 20.76
CA ILE A 2 -6.42 15.43 19.44
C ILE A 2 -5.08 14.65 19.52
N ALA A 3 -4.31 14.79 20.61
CA ALA A 3 -3.01 14.13 20.77
C ALA A 3 -3.08 12.59 20.89
N GLU A 4 -4.10 12.04 21.58
CA GLU A 4 -4.24 10.59 21.74
C GLU A 4 -4.54 9.86 20.43
N GLY A 5 -5.22 10.51 19.48
CA GLY A 5 -5.49 9.92 18.16
C GLY A 5 -4.22 9.78 17.31
N PHE A 6 -3.32 10.76 17.42
CA PHE A 6 -2.08 10.85 16.66
C PHE A 6 -0.99 9.90 17.17
N GLU A 7 -0.87 9.70 18.49
CA GLU A 7 0.04 8.69 19.04
C GLU A 7 -0.40 7.27 18.67
N LYS A 8 -1.72 7.03 18.69
CA LYS A 8 -2.32 5.75 18.32
C LYS A 8 -2.15 5.42 16.84
N SER A 9 -2.13 6.41 15.94
CA SER A 9 -1.88 6.21 14.50
C SER A 9 -0.42 5.94 14.20
N THR A 10 0.49 6.69 14.84
CA THR A 10 1.94 6.52 14.69
C THR A 10 2.38 5.10 15.11
N GLN A 11 1.78 4.57 16.18
CA GLN A 11 2.03 3.20 16.63
C GLN A 11 1.56 2.16 15.60
N ALA A 12 0.41 2.38 14.95
CA ALA A 12 -0.13 1.47 13.95
C ALA A 12 0.77 1.39 12.71
N GLY A 13 1.26 2.54 12.23
CA GLY A 13 2.23 2.60 11.12
C GLY A 13 3.51 1.84 11.43
N THR A 14 4.07 1.99 12.64
CA THR A 14 5.24 1.21 13.08
C THR A 14 4.98 -0.30 13.10
N VAL A 15 3.79 -0.73 13.51
CA VAL A 15 3.42 -2.16 13.49
C VAL A 15 3.36 -2.67 12.05
N VAL A 16 2.70 -1.96 11.13
CA VAL A 16 2.63 -2.35 9.70
C VAL A 16 4.03 -2.48 9.09
N ARG A 17 4.94 -1.56 9.42
CA ARG A 17 6.35 -1.62 8.98
C ARG A 17 7.08 -2.86 9.50
N ALA A 18 6.92 -3.18 10.78
CA ALA A 18 7.53 -4.37 11.37
C ALA A 18 7.04 -5.65 10.65
N TRP A 19 5.75 -5.72 10.33
CA TRP A 19 5.19 -6.79 9.52
C TRP A 19 5.78 -6.86 8.12
N ASN A 20 6.01 -5.72 7.45
CA ASN A 20 6.67 -5.71 6.14
C ASN A 20 8.07 -6.32 6.18
N ILE A 21 8.87 -5.98 7.19
CA ILE A 21 10.21 -6.53 7.38
C ILE A 21 10.14 -8.05 7.62
N LEU A 22 9.21 -8.49 8.48
CA LEU A 22 8.99 -9.91 8.77
C LEU A 22 8.57 -10.69 7.51
N LEU A 23 7.60 -10.18 6.75
CA LEU A 23 7.14 -10.75 5.49
C LEU A 23 8.28 -10.86 4.48
N LEU A 24 9.09 -9.81 4.32
CA LEU A 24 10.25 -9.82 3.45
C LEU A 24 11.30 -10.85 3.88
N GLY A 25 11.53 -11.01 5.18
CA GLY A 25 12.40 -12.04 5.72
C GLY A 25 11.93 -13.44 5.32
N VAL A 26 10.65 -13.74 5.57
CA VAL A 26 10.05 -15.03 5.21
C VAL A 26 10.07 -15.30 3.71
N LEU A 27 9.72 -14.30 2.90
CA LEU A 27 9.73 -14.42 1.43
C LEU A 27 11.14 -14.60 0.86
N SER A 28 12.17 -14.10 1.54
CA SER A 28 13.57 -14.23 1.09
C SER A 28 14.18 -15.59 1.40
N ASP A 29 13.73 -16.25 2.47
CA ASP A 29 14.35 -17.47 3.00
C ASP A 29 13.85 -18.76 2.31
N SER A 30 12.82 -18.67 1.45
CA SER A 30 12.22 -19.80 0.69
C SER A 30 11.79 -21.02 1.51
N ALA A 31 11.86 -20.96 2.85
CA ALA A 31 11.51 -22.06 3.73
C ALA A 31 9.99 -22.14 3.94
N ASP A 32 9.39 -23.24 3.48
CA ASP A 32 7.97 -23.56 3.63
C ASP A 32 7.45 -23.42 5.07
N THR A 33 8.29 -23.73 6.06
CA THR A 33 7.96 -23.64 7.49
C THR A 33 7.61 -22.21 7.90
N HIS A 34 8.37 -21.23 7.44
CA HIS A 34 8.15 -19.83 7.77
C HIS A 34 6.86 -19.29 7.15
N ILE A 35 6.58 -19.68 5.90
CA ILE A 35 5.32 -19.33 5.21
C ILE A 35 4.11 -19.89 5.97
N ARG A 36 4.17 -21.16 6.41
CA ARG A 36 3.09 -21.82 7.16
C ARG A 36 2.81 -21.18 8.51
N VAL A 37 3.84 -20.69 9.18
CA VAL A 37 3.69 -20.00 10.47
C VAL A 37 3.11 -18.61 10.28
N LEU A 38 3.56 -17.90 9.25
CA LEU A 38 3.23 -16.50 9.05
C LEU A 38 1.85 -16.29 8.43
N LEU A 39 1.46 -17.13 7.46
CA LEU A 39 0.24 -16.95 6.68
C LEU A 39 -1.05 -16.95 7.54
N PRO A 40 -1.20 -17.79 8.58
CA PRO A 40 -2.33 -17.73 9.52
C PRO A 40 -2.38 -16.48 10.40
N GLN A 41 -1.30 -15.70 10.48
CA GLN A 41 -1.22 -14.50 11.32
C GLN A 41 -1.87 -13.26 10.70
N LEU A 42 -2.53 -13.40 9.54
CA LEU A 42 -3.27 -12.31 8.90
C LEU A 42 -4.19 -11.57 9.88
N ASN A 43 -4.95 -12.31 10.70
CA ASN A 43 -5.88 -11.72 11.67
C ASN A 43 -5.18 -10.89 12.76
N ALA A 44 -3.92 -11.19 13.10
CA ALA A 44 -3.14 -10.39 14.03
C ALA A 44 -2.61 -9.11 13.38
N PHE A 45 -2.40 -9.12 12.07
CA PHE A 45 -1.97 -7.97 11.28
C PHE A 45 -3.11 -6.98 10.97
N THR A 46 -4.28 -7.50 10.59
CA THR A 46 -5.41 -6.71 10.07
C THR A 46 -5.80 -5.51 10.95
N PRO A 47 -5.92 -5.59 12.28
CA PRO A 47 -6.30 -4.45 13.10
C PRO A 47 -5.32 -3.27 13.02
N ALA A 48 -4.02 -3.55 12.99
CA ALA A 48 -2.99 -2.52 12.85
C ALA A 48 -3.02 -1.89 11.47
N TYR A 49 -3.28 -2.70 10.44
CA TYR A 49 -3.44 -2.24 9.06
C TYR A 49 -4.64 -1.29 8.89
N TYR A 50 -5.81 -1.70 9.37
CA TYR A 50 -7.02 -0.87 9.33
C TYR A 50 -6.83 0.44 10.09
N LYS A 51 -6.18 0.38 11.26
CA LYS A 51 -5.90 1.58 12.06
C LYS A 51 -4.90 2.52 11.37
N CYS A 52 -3.92 1.97 10.63
CA CYS A 52 -2.95 2.75 9.87
C CYS A 52 -3.62 3.56 8.75
N LEU A 53 -4.56 2.96 8.01
CA LEU A 53 -5.24 3.63 6.89
C LEU A 53 -6.47 4.44 7.32
N GLY A 54 -7.20 3.96 8.32
CA GLY A 54 -8.45 4.56 8.79
C GLY A 54 -8.27 5.96 9.39
N THR A 55 -7.07 6.31 9.83
CA THR A 55 -6.75 7.66 10.35
C THR A 55 -6.84 8.75 9.29
N TYR A 56 -6.78 8.39 8.01
CA TYR A 56 -6.87 9.32 6.88
C TYR A 56 -8.26 9.38 6.26
N VAL A 57 -9.18 8.50 6.68
CA VAL A 57 -10.56 8.44 6.18
C VAL A 57 -11.50 9.35 6.98
N LEU A 58 -11.12 9.78 8.19
CA LEU A 58 -11.93 10.67 9.02
C LEU A 58 -11.92 12.11 8.47
N GLU A 59 -13.11 12.61 8.12
CA GLU A 59 -13.31 13.99 7.70
C GLU A 59 -12.86 14.98 8.80
N GLY A 60 -12.11 16.02 8.40
CA GLY A 60 -11.70 17.12 9.26
C GLY A 60 -10.32 17.00 9.93
N THR A 61 -9.61 15.88 9.78
CA THR A 61 -8.20 15.78 10.15
C THR A 61 -7.31 16.06 8.96
N THR A 62 -6.46 17.09 9.06
CA THR A 62 -5.35 17.27 8.12
C THR A 62 -4.49 16.02 8.15
N PRO A 63 -4.18 15.39 7.00
CA PRO A 63 -3.34 14.20 6.98
C PRO A 63 -2.02 14.47 7.70
N SER A 64 -1.55 13.50 8.46
CA SER A 64 -0.27 13.60 9.14
C SER A 64 0.85 13.76 8.11
N GLU A 65 1.97 14.32 8.55
CA GLU A 65 3.18 14.44 7.73
C GLU A 65 3.69 13.08 7.24
N SER A 66 3.35 11.98 7.92
CA SER A 66 3.71 10.61 7.54
C SER A 66 2.72 9.93 6.61
N ALA A 67 1.63 10.60 6.21
CA ALA A 67 0.52 9.97 5.51
C ALA A 67 0.94 9.26 4.21
N VAL A 68 1.86 9.87 3.46
CA VAL A 68 2.38 9.29 2.21
C VAL A 68 3.15 8.01 2.51
N ALA A 69 4.11 8.06 3.45
CA ALA A 69 4.89 6.89 3.84
C ALA A 69 4.03 5.77 4.43
N ASP A 70 3.02 6.10 5.24
CA ASP A 70 2.12 5.12 5.85
C ASP A 70 1.25 4.42 4.79
N VAL A 71 0.75 5.16 3.79
CA VAL A 71 0.04 4.62 2.64
C VAL A 71 0.95 3.72 1.79
N GLU A 72 2.20 4.14 1.54
CA GLU A 72 3.19 3.31 0.83
C GLU A 72 3.46 2.00 1.57
N HIS A 73 3.70 2.06 2.88
CA HIS A 73 3.93 0.86 3.69
C HIS A 73 2.71 -0.06 3.74
N ALA A 74 1.50 0.47 3.81
CA ALA A 74 0.29 -0.34 3.74
C ALA A 74 0.11 -1.00 2.37
N PHE A 75 0.45 -0.29 1.28
CA PHE A 75 0.40 -0.83 -0.08
C PHE A 75 1.40 -1.98 -0.23
N ILE A 76 2.64 -1.77 0.24
CA ILE A 76 3.68 -2.81 0.28
C ILE A 76 3.16 -4.01 1.07
N ALA A 77 2.54 -3.80 2.23
CA ALA A 77 2.04 -4.88 3.07
C ALA A 77 1.02 -5.76 2.34
N LEU A 78 0.02 -5.14 1.69
CA LEU A 78 -0.97 -5.85 0.90
C LEU A 78 -0.30 -6.67 -0.22
N LYS A 79 0.63 -6.07 -0.96
CA LYS A 79 1.38 -6.75 -2.02
C LYS A 79 2.17 -7.94 -1.48
N LEU A 80 2.84 -7.80 -0.34
CA LEU A 80 3.61 -8.87 0.30
C LEU A 80 2.73 -10.02 0.80
N TRP A 81 1.58 -9.73 1.40
CA TRP A 81 0.61 -10.75 1.81
C TRP A 81 0.05 -11.54 0.63
N LEU A 82 -0.30 -10.85 -0.46
CA LEU A 82 -0.76 -11.50 -1.69
C LEU A 82 0.33 -12.38 -2.30
N LEU A 83 1.59 -11.91 -2.28
CA LEU A 83 2.73 -12.69 -2.76
C LEU A 83 2.96 -13.93 -1.89
N LEU A 84 2.91 -13.78 -0.57
CA LEU A 84 3.07 -14.89 0.38
C LEU A 84 2.04 -16.01 0.14
N ALA A 85 0.79 -15.65 -0.10
CA ALA A 85 -0.28 -16.62 -0.38
C ALA A 85 -0.19 -17.27 -1.77
N GLN A 86 0.59 -16.70 -2.68
CA GLN A 86 0.85 -17.26 -4.00
C GLN A 86 2.10 -18.13 -4.05
N MET A 87 2.92 -18.12 -2.99
CA MET A 87 4.12 -18.96 -2.94
C MET A 87 3.73 -20.44 -2.92
N PRO A 88 4.35 -21.27 -3.78
CA PRO A 88 4.06 -22.70 -3.82
C PRO A 88 4.51 -23.36 -2.51
N LEU A 89 3.60 -24.07 -1.86
CA LEU A 89 3.86 -24.86 -0.65
C LEU A 89 3.88 -26.35 -1.01
N ALA A 90 4.87 -27.10 -0.50
CA ALA A 90 5.01 -28.53 -0.80
C ALA A 90 3.81 -29.38 -0.34
N ASN A 91 3.07 -28.92 0.67
CA ASN A 91 1.88 -29.58 1.23
C ASN A 91 0.87 -28.52 1.69
N PRO A 92 0.01 -27.96 0.84
CA PRO A 92 -0.91 -26.90 1.27
C PRO A 92 -1.82 -27.40 2.40
N THR A 93 -1.79 -26.72 3.56
CA THR A 93 -2.74 -26.99 4.64
C THR A 93 -4.10 -26.39 4.27
N ARG A 94 -5.20 -27.05 4.64
CA ARG A 94 -6.56 -26.50 4.40
C ARG A 94 -6.80 -25.14 5.06
N GLU A 95 -6.01 -24.80 6.07
CA GLU A 95 -6.19 -23.61 6.91
C GLU A 95 -5.42 -22.38 6.41
N SER A 96 -4.59 -22.48 5.37
CA SER A 96 -3.89 -21.31 4.83
C SER A 96 -4.89 -20.35 4.16
N PRO A 97 -4.97 -19.07 4.57
CA PRO A 97 -5.85 -18.11 3.91
C PRO A 97 -5.51 -18.00 2.42
N SER A 98 -6.53 -18.14 1.58
CA SER A 98 -6.38 -18.00 0.14
C SER A 98 -6.11 -16.54 -0.24
N VAL A 99 -5.56 -16.33 -1.43
CA VAL A 99 -5.34 -14.99 -2.01
C VAL A 99 -6.63 -14.14 -2.01
N LYS A 100 -7.80 -14.76 -2.22
CA LYS A 100 -9.10 -14.09 -2.16
C LYS A 100 -9.47 -13.64 -0.74
N VAL A 101 -9.16 -14.44 0.28
CA VAL A 101 -9.39 -14.06 1.68
C VAL A 101 -8.56 -12.85 2.05
N ILE A 102 -7.26 -12.87 1.72
CA ILE A 102 -6.35 -11.74 1.97
C ILE A 102 -6.84 -10.48 1.26
N TRP A 103 -7.25 -10.59 -0.01
CA TRP A 103 -7.79 -9.46 -0.75
C TRP A 103 -9.05 -8.90 -0.09
N ASN A 104 -10.02 -9.74 0.25
CA ASN A 104 -11.27 -9.30 0.87
C ASN A 104 -11.04 -8.65 2.25
N GLU A 105 -10.03 -9.09 2.98
CA GLU A 105 -9.67 -8.50 4.28
C GLU A 105 -8.94 -7.17 4.14
N LEU A 106 -7.96 -7.06 3.23
CA LEU A 106 -7.03 -5.94 3.20
C LEU A 106 -7.32 -4.88 2.10
N TRP A 107 -8.08 -5.20 1.06
CA TRP A 107 -8.46 -4.24 0.03
C TRP A 107 -9.42 -3.13 0.50
N PRO A 108 -10.46 -3.42 1.31
CA PRO A 108 -11.51 -2.42 1.60
C PRO A 108 -11.00 -1.09 2.20
N PRO A 109 -10.01 -1.06 3.12
CA PRO A 109 -9.44 0.19 3.59
C PRO A 109 -8.81 1.05 2.49
N PHE A 110 -8.15 0.43 1.50
CA PHE A 110 -7.60 1.14 0.35
C PHE A 110 -8.69 1.68 -0.57
N GLU A 111 -9.72 0.88 -0.82
CA GLU A 111 -10.87 1.30 -1.62
C GLU A 111 -11.57 2.52 -0.99
N ALA A 112 -11.73 2.53 0.33
CA ALA A 112 -12.27 3.68 1.06
C ALA A 112 -11.42 4.95 0.84
N LEU A 113 -10.08 4.83 0.89
CA LEU A 113 -9.18 5.94 0.61
C LEU A 113 -9.29 6.45 -0.84
N VAL A 114 -9.34 5.56 -1.83
CA VAL A 114 -9.52 5.97 -3.24
C VAL A 114 -10.83 6.74 -3.42
N ASN A 115 -11.90 6.27 -2.78
CA ASN A 115 -13.21 6.91 -2.84
C ASN A 115 -13.27 8.26 -2.13
N LEU A 116 -12.39 8.52 -1.16
CA LEU A 116 -12.21 9.82 -0.53
C LEU A 116 -11.48 10.79 -1.47
N PHE A 117 -10.39 10.34 -2.10
CA PHE A 117 -9.58 11.15 -3.02
C PHE A 117 -10.10 11.07 -4.45
N LYS A 118 -11.34 11.51 -4.69
CA LYS A 118 -11.90 11.61 -6.04
C LYS A 118 -11.17 12.67 -6.86
N ALA A 119 -10.73 12.29 -8.06
CA ALA A 119 -9.85 13.08 -8.92
C ALA A 119 -10.30 14.53 -9.21
N ASP A 120 -11.60 14.80 -9.19
CA ASP A 120 -12.16 16.11 -9.56
C ASP A 120 -12.32 17.09 -8.38
N SER A 121 -12.03 16.67 -7.15
CA SER A 121 -12.31 17.46 -5.94
C SER A 121 -11.18 17.47 -4.91
N VAL A 122 -9.97 17.05 -5.28
CA VAL A 122 -8.83 17.03 -4.35
C VAL A 122 -8.23 18.44 -4.21
N PRO A 123 -8.15 19.02 -3.00
CA PRO A 123 -7.40 20.24 -2.74
C PRO A 123 -5.92 20.10 -3.15
N GLU A 124 -5.27 21.17 -3.64
CA GLU A 124 -3.88 21.12 -4.10
C GLU A 124 -2.91 20.56 -3.03
N ASP A 125 -3.13 20.90 -1.75
CA ASP A 125 -2.32 20.43 -0.62
C ASP A 125 -2.37 18.90 -0.42
N LEU A 126 -3.44 18.26 -0.89
CA LEU A 126 -3.65 16.82 -0.78
C LEU A 126 -3.28 16.06 -2.05
N LEU A 127 -2.90 16.77 -3.11
CA LEU A 127 -2.56 16.19 -4.41
C LEU A 127 -1.40 15.17 -4.35
N PRO A 128 -0.33 15.38 -3.56
CA PRO A 128 0.73 14.38 -3.43
C PRO A 128 0.21 13.06 -2.86
N LEU A 129 -0.58 13.11 -1.78
CA LEU A 129 -1.17 11.93 -1.15
C LEU A 129 -2.14 11.22 -2.09
N ALA A 130 -3.02 11.97 -2.76
CA ALA A 130 -3.94 11.42 -3.75
C ALA A 130 -3.18 10.73 -4.90
N THR A 131 -2.12 11.36 -5.41
CA THR A 131 -1.28 10.80 -6.48
C THR A 131 -0.61 9.50 -6.03
N THR A 132 -0.10 9.44 -4.81
CA THR A 132 0.47 8.23 -4.23
C THR A 132 -0.59 7.13 -4.12
N ILE A 133 -1.77 7.43 -3.59
CA ILE A 133 -2.87 6.46 -3.48
C ILE A 133 -3.25 5.90 -4.86
N TRP A 134 -3.45 6.76 -5.86
CA TRP A 134 -3.79 6.34 -7.22
C TRP A 134 -2.66 5.53 -7.87
N ALA A 135 -1.40 5.92 -7.67
CA ALA A 135 -0.23 5.19 -8.17
C ALA A 135 -0.13 3.80 -7.53
N SER A 136 -0.27 3.71 -6.21
CA SER A 136 -0.24 2.45 -5.45
C SER A 136 -1.34 1.51 -5.91
N VAL A 137 -2.56 2.01 -6.09
CA VAL A 137 -3.67 1.20 -6.58
C VAL A 137 -3.43 0.73 -8.01
N ALA A 138 -2.96 1.61 -8.90
CA ALA A 138 -2.61 1.21 -10.26
C ALA A 138 -1.56 0.08 -10.29
N ASN A 139 -0.50 0.25 -9.50
CA ASN A 139 0.55 -0.76 -9.36
C ASN A 139 0.03 -2.06 -8.72
N LEU A 140 -0.93 -1.98 -7.80
CA LEU A 140 -1.57 -3.16 -7.20
C LEU A 140 -2.30 -3.97 -8.26
N PHE A 141 -3.16 -3.33 -9.05
CA PHE A 141 -3.92 -4.01 -10.09
C PHE A 141 -3.00 -4.56 -11.18
N LEU A 142 -1.95 -3.82 -11.58
CA LEU A 142 -0.92 -4.34 -12.47
C LEU A 142 -0.26 -5.59 -11.89
N PHE A 143 0.11 -5.58 -10.61
CA PHE A 143 0.69 -6.74 -9.92
C PHE A 143 -0.26 -7.95 -9.93
N VAL A 144 -1.54 -7.74 -9.58
CA VAL A 144 -2.55 -8.80 -9.52
C VAL A 144 -2.82 -9.39 -10.92
N LEU A 145 -2.85 -8.55 -11.96
CA LEU A 145 -2.99 -8.97 -13.37
C LEU A 145 -1.74 -9.73 -13.85
N GLN A 146 -0.54 -9.20 -13.60
CA GLN A 146 0.74 -9.80 -13.97
C GLN A 146 0.99 -11.15 -13.31
N SER A 147 0.65 -11.27 -12.03
CA SER A 147 0.78 -12.51 -11.27
C SER A 147 -0.28 -13.55 -11.62
N ARG A 148 -1.23 -13.23 -12.53
CA ARG A 148 -2.39 -14.08 -12.87
C ARG A 148 -3.14 -14.54 -11.62
N SER A 149 -3.20 -13.65 -10.63
CA SER A 149 -3.86 -13.92 -9.36
C SER A 149 -5.34 -14.23 -9.60
N PRO A 150 -5.96 -15.16 -8.85
CA PRO A 150 -7.38 -15.44 -8.95
C PRO A 150 -8.26 -14.21 -8.64
N VAL A 151 -7.71 -13.18 -7.99
CA VAL A 151 -8.36 -11.89 -7.77
C VAL A 151 -8.39 -11.03 -9.03
N GLY A 152 -7.34 -11.09 -9.87
CA GLY A 152 -7.24 -10.31 -11.10
C GLY A 152 -8.22 -10.75 -12.18
N LEU A 153 -8.65 -12.01 -12.11
CA LEU A 153 -9.68 -12.57 -12.96
C LEU A 153 -11.08 -12.02 -12.60
N ASP A 154 -11.28 -11.59 -11.36
CA ASP A 154 -12.53 -11.04 -10.84
C ASP A 154 -12.46 -9.49 -10.78
N THR A 155 -11.90 -8.83 -11.80
CA THR A 155 -11.73 -7.36 -11.82
C THR A 155 -13.01 -6.58 -12.12
N VAL A 156 -14.08 -7.28 -12.53
CA VAL A 156 -15.39 -6.70 -12.88
C VAL A 156 -15.95 -5.72 -11.83
N PRO A 157 -15.90 -6.00 -10.51
CA PRO A 157 -16.41 -5.08 -9.48
C PRO A 157 -15.65 -3.75 -9.42
N TYR A 158 -14.39 -3.74 -9.87
CA TYR A 158 -13.50 -2.58 -9.77
C TYR A 158 -13.44 -1.74 -11.05
N VAL A 159 -14.09 -2.17 -12.14
CA VAL A 159 -14.03 -1.52 -13.46
C VAL A 159 -14.41 -0.03 -13.40
N VAL A 160 -15.43 0.33 -12.62
CA VAL A 160 -15.84 1.75 -12.49
C VAL A 160 -14.75 2.57 -11.81
N MET A 161 -14.12 2.05 -10.76
CA MET A 161 -13.01 2.71 -10.08
C MET A 161 -11.78 2.81 -10.99
N LEU A 162 -11.44 1.74 -11.71
CA LEU A 162 -10.29 1.68 -12.60
C LEU A 162 -10.46 2.61 -13.80
N ASN A 163 -11.67 2.73 -14.36
CA ASN A 163 -11.96 3.71 -15.41
C ASN A 163 -11.81 5.15 -14.91
N ARG A 164 -12.26 5.45 -13.68
CA ARG A 164 -12.04 6.78 -13.10
C ARG A 164 -10.55 7.08 -12.92
N LEU A 165 -9.77 6.11 -12.43
CA LEU A 165 -8.33 6.22 -12.30
C LEU A 165 -7.63 6.43 -13.65
N ARG A 166 -8.12 5.77 -14.72
CA ARG A 166 -7.65 6.00 -16.09
C ARG A 166 -7.89 7.45 -16.51
N ASP A 167 -9.11 7.94 -16.29
CA ASP A 167 -9.52 9.28 -16.74
C ASP A 167 -8.80 10.39 -15.94
N SER A 168 -8.38 10.10 -14.70
CA SER A 168 -7.55 10.99 -13.88
C SER A 168 -6.06 11.03 -14.24
N GLY A 169 -5.64 10.28 -15.27
CA GLY A 169 -4.25 9.97 -15.63
C GLY A 169 -3.33 11.12 -16.09
N ARG A 170 -3.46 12.34 -15.54
CA ARG A 170 -2.47 13.39 -15.75
C ARG A 170 -1.17 13.01 -15.01
N ARG A 171 -0.18 12.53 -15.77
CA ARG A 171 1.25 12.34 -15.39
C ARG A 171 1.62 11.09 -14.58
N ASN A 172 0.80 10.03 -14.54
CA ASN A 172 1.18 8.79 -13.86
C ASN A 172 1.39 7.62 -14.84
N SER A 173 2.63 7.14 -14.96
CA SER A 173 2.99 6.05 -15.86
C SER A 173 2.37 4.70 -15.47
N ALA A 174 2.08 4.48 -14.18
CA ALA A 174 1.39 3.27 -13.71
C ALA A 174 -0.07 3.25 -14.18
N LEU A 175 -0.74 4.40 -14.16
CA LEU A 175 -2.11 4.53 -14.69
C LEU A 175 -2.17 4.30 -16.20
N SER A 176 -1.20 4.82 -16.95
CA SER A 176 -1.11 4.55 -18.40
C SER A 176 -0.86 3.07 -18.71
N LYS A 177 0.02 2.41 -17.94
CA LYS A 177 0.27 0.96 -18.06
C LYS A 177 -0.98 0.15 -17.70
N LEU A 178 -1.69 0.53 -16.64
CA LEU A 178 -2.93 -0.11 -16.24
C LEU A 178 -4.00 0.01 -17.33
N SER A 179 -4.17 1.19 -17.94
CA SER A 179 -5.10 1.36 -19.06
C SER A 179 -4.81 0.38 -20.18
N ARG A 180 -3.55 0.32 -20.63
CA ARG A 180 -3.11 -0.60 -21.68
C ARG A 180 -3.35 -2.07 -21.33
N ALA A 181 -3.11 -2.45 -20.07
CA ALA A 181 -3.40 -3.79 -19.58
C ALA A 181 -4.90 -4.12 -19.64
N LEU A 182 -5.76 -3.17 -19.25
CA LEU A 182 -7.21 -3.33 -19.31
C LEU A 182 -7.72 -3.39 -20.76
N ASP A 183 -7.03 -2.74 -21.70
CA ASP A 183 -7.29 -2.81 -23.14
C ASP A 183 -6.82 -4.14 -23.77
N GLY A 184 -6.29 -5.07 -22.97
CA GLY A 184 -5.92 -6.43 -23.40
C GLY A 184 -4.45 -6.59 -23.79
N GLU A 185 -3.58 -5.62 -23.48
CA GLU A 185 -2.14 -5.80 -23.70
C GLU A 185 -1.57 -6.90 -22.79
N LEU A 186 -0.76 -7.79 -23.38
CA LEU A 186 -0.07 -8.84 -22.64
C LEU A 186 0.95 -8.25 -21.68
N LEU A 187 0.74 -8.51 -20.39
CA LEU A 187 1.71 -8.16 -19.37
C LEU A 187 2.81 -9.23 -19.28
N PRO A 188 4.08 -8.83 -19.08
CA PRO A 188 5.16 -9.79 -18.88
C PRO A 188 4.93 -10.62 -17.63
N GLU A 189 5.37 -11.89 -17.68
CA GLU A 189 5.31 -12.78 -16.52
C GLU A 189 6.19 -12.25 -15.40
N LEU A 190 5.65 -12.29 -14.18
CA LEU A 190 6.26 -11.69 -13.01
C LEU A 190 6.96 -12.76 -12.18
N LEU A 191 8.29 -12.73 -12.16
CA LEU A 191 9.08 -13.63 -11.32
C LEU A 191 8.97 -13.23 -9.84
N PRO A 192 8.61 -14.14 -8.91
CA PRO A 192 8.49 -13.82 -7.48
C PRO A 192 9.75 -13.17 -6.89
N SER A 193 10.93 -13.61 -7.30
CA SER A 193 12.22 -13.05 -6.87
C SER A 193 12.39 -11.57 -7.24
N ALA A 194 11.93 -11.17 -8.43
CA ALA A 194 11.94 -9.78 -8.87
C ALA A 194 10.97 -8.93 -8.06
N VAL A 195 9.79 -9.48 -7.70
CA VAL A 195 8.82 -8.80 -6.83
C VAL A 195 9.38 -8.58 -5.43
N ILE A 196 10.05 -9.58 -4.87
CA ILE A 196 10.69 -9.49 -3.55
C ILE A 196 11.79 -8.43 -3.57
N ALA A 197 12.66 -8.44 -4.60
CA ALA A 197 13.70 -7.44 -4.75
C ALA A 197 13.13 -6.02 -4.87
N GLN A 198 12.08 -5.85 -5.67
CA GLN A 198 11.38 -4.56 -5.79
C GLN A 198 10.75 -4.13 -4.46
N ALA A 199 10.10 -5.05 -3.74
CA ALA A 199 9.47 -4.73 -2.47
C ALA A 199 10.49 -4.35 -1.38
N LYS A 200 11.69 -4.94 -1.38
CA LYS A 200 12.81 -4.49 -0.53
C LYS A 200 13.17 -3.03 -0.84
N GLN A 201 13.32 -2.70 -2.12
CA GLN A 201 13.63 -1.34 -2.54
C GLN A 201 12.50 -0.36 -2.18
N ASP A 202 11.24 -0.77 -2.34
CA ASP A 202 10.07 0.04 -2.01
C ASP A 202 10.02 0.33 -0.50
N VAL A 203 10.32 -0.66 0.36
CA VAL A 203 10.42 -0.43 1.82
C VAL A 203 11.55 0.55 2.16
N GLU A 204 12.73 0.39 1.56
CA GLU A 204 13.84 1.33 1.77
C GLU A 204 13.49 2.75 1.34
N ASN A 205 12.79 2.90 0.22
CA ASN A 205 12.38 4.20 -0.30
C ASN A 205 11.34 4.86 0.61
N ALA A 206 10.34 4.10 1.07
CA ALA A 206 9.34 4.59 2.02
C ALA A 206 9.97 5.03 3.36
N GLU A 207 10.97 4.30 3.86
CA GLU A 207 11.72 4.69 5.05
C GLU A 207 12.55 5.96 4.81
N LYS A 208 13.20 6.10 3.64
CA LYS A 208 13.91 7.33 3.28
C LYS A 208 12.96 8.52 3.21
N LEU A 209 11.79 8.36 2.59
CA LEU A 209 10.77 9.42 2.48
C LEU A 209 10.41 9.95 3.88
N ARG A 210 10.13 9.05 4.81
CA ARG A 210 9.81 9.39 6.20
C ARG A 210 10.95 10.11 6.91
N VAL A 211 12.21 9.68 6.70
CA VAL A 211 13.37 10.36 7.28
C VAL A 211 13.52 11.77 6.69
N PHE A 212 13.35 11.94 5.39
CA PHE A 212 13.39 13.26 4.74
C PHE A 212 12.30 14.19 5.28
N GLU A 213 11.07 13.69 5.45
CA GLU A 213 9.96 14.44 6.06
C GLU A 213 10.31 14.87 7.50
N SER A 214 10.98 14.02 8.27
CA SER A 214 11.42 14.34 9.63
C SER A 214 12.60 15.34 9.71
N VAL A 215 13.45 15.39 8.67
CA VAL A 215 14.71 16.16 8.65
C VAL A 215 14.60 17.51 7.93
N GLN A 216 13.62 17.73 7.05
CA GLN A 216 13.46 19.04 6.39
C GLN A 216 12.94 20.13 7.36
N ARG A 217 12.26 19.77 8.44
CA ARG A 217 11.60 20.74 9.35
C ARG A 217 12.37 21.29 10.56
N PRO A 218 13.47 20.71 11.09
CA PRO A 218 14.36 21.45 12.01
C PRO A 218 14.94 22.71 11.37
N VAL A 219 15.03 22.75 10.03
CA VAL A 219 15.62 23.85 9.27
C VAL A 219 14.60 24.94 8.93
N GLU A 220 13.37 24.59 8.57
CA GLU A 220 12.30 25.56 8.29
C GLU A 220 11.81 26.28 9.55
N ARG A 221 11.61 25.55 10.66
CA ARG A 221 11.21 26.17 11.95
C ARG A 221 12.23 27.16 12.52
N LYS A 222 13.49 27.11 12.07
CA LYS A 222 14.56 28.02 12.48
C LYS A 222 14.64 29.30 11.65
N ARG A 223 14.03 29.33 10.45
CA ARG A 223 14.06 30.50 9.56
C ARG A 223 12.93 31.50 9.84
N ASP A 224 11.80 31.04 10.39
CA ASP A 224 10.65 31.92 10.68
C ASP A 224 10.79 32.74 11.97
N THR A 225 11.85 32.54 12.76
CA THR A 225 12.14 33.35 13.96
C THR A 225 12.99 34.60 13.70
N ARG A 226 13.31 34.96 12.45
CA ARG A 226 13.98 36.24 12.16
C ARG A 226 12.95 37.32 11.83
N ILE A 227 12.38 37.89 12.89
CA ILE A 227 11.62 39.16 12.84
C ILE A 227 12.59 40.27 12.39
N PRO A 228 12.20 41.16 11.46
CA PRO A 228 13.01 42.31 11.09
C PRO A 228 12.89 43.40 12.16
N THR A 229 14.03 43.86 12.67
CA THR A 229 14.17 45.16 13.37
C THR A 229 14.42 46.27 12.38
#